data_AF-A0AA38T824-F1
#
_entry.id   AF-A0AA38T824-F1
#
_cell.length_a   1.000
_cell.length_b   1.000
_cell.length_c   1.000
_cell.angle_alpha   90.00
_cell.angle_beta   90.00
_cell.angle_gamma   90.00
#
_symmetry.space_group_name_H-M   'P 1'
#
loop_
_entity.id
_entity.type
_entity.pdbx_description
1 polymer ?
#
loop_
_entity_poly.entity_id
_entity_poly.type
_entity_poly.pdbx_seq_one_letter_code
_entity_poly.pdbx_strand_id
1 'polypeptide(L)'
;MSSSRIEEGIKEHDTMGLHLQDGNTRDGFHRFYFVKFRPSPEEVEKGDAEKQYHLMTLARSRITEEIAQQKAEQHQIHRKLMWFWTCDWNIKWMRREIENLEAHLGKLETRRATSSVSRTTSYVCLTDQKDGQTPDRKRCQKRLMKKDRMDVEYLRQVREELLLSKKSSCGTQELNDLIESMEHKIRHGHQNRADEMKMYREIRHVKETRETYNTREPDPPSYQYTKERLSKRDTDRNRAMQHRIQIRHDDIDKIERDLMGRNRRVTRLKSSSEHVRKIISSLKKDLEDVNSKRIKAYKRAYELGEQNKEWESSYVEYKSLMTYATRLAQNRDVVGLKQASDTQVEGFMRQWNHSQAFKEDYEQRKMQSATAK
;
A
#
# COMPACT_ATOMS: atom_id res chain seq x y z
N MET A 1 -25.67 -91.37 -24.76
CA MET A 1 -25.49 -90.92 -26.14
C MET A 1 -24.78 -89.58 -26.14
N SER A 2 -23.61 -89.55 -26.79
CA SER A 2 -22.93 -88.40 -27.37
C SER A 2 -22.44 -87.26 -26.46
N SER A 3 -21.32 -87.51 -25.77
CA SER A 3 -20.37 -86.46 -25.35
C SER A 3 -19.25 -86.34 -26.40
N SER A 4 -19.66 -86.12 -27.65
CA SER A 4 -18.76 -85.97 -28.80
C SER A 4 -19.27 -84.80 -29.64
N ARG A 5 -18.78 -83.59 -29.35
CA ARG A 5 -18.81 -82.39 -30.20
C ARG A 5 -18.64 -81.14 -29.34
N ILE A 6 -17.47 -80.91 -28.74
CA ILE A 6 -16.92 -79.54 -28.52
C ILE A 6 -15.38 -79.68 -28.44
N GLU A 7 -14.74 -80.16 -29.52
CA GLU A 7 -13.27 -80.15 -29.67
C GLU A 7 -12.79 -79.20 -30.78
N GLU A 8 -13.67 -78.37 -31.31
CA GLU A 8 -13.29 -77.34 -32.29
C GLU A 8 -13.19 -75.98 -31.59
N GLY A 9 -11.99 -75.63 -31.13
CA GLY A 9 -11.76 -74.28 -30.62
C GLY A 9 -10.39 -73.95 -30.02
N ILE A 10 -9.57 -74.93 -29.64
CA ILE A 10 -8.22 -74.67 -29.10
C ILE A 10 -7.20 -75.01 -30.20
N LYS A 11 -6.86 -74.02 -31.03
CA LYS A 11 -5.78 -74.14 -32.03
C LYS A 11 -4.47 -74.54 -31.36
N GLU A 12 -3.74 -75.48 -31.96
CA GLU A 12 -2.52 -76.17 -31.51
C GLU A 12 -1.31 -75.30 -31.08
N HIS A 13 -1.45 -73.98 -31.02
CA HIS A 13 -0.34 -73.07 -30.69
C HIS A 13 -0.24 -72.68 -29.20
N ASP A 14 -1.17 -73.14 -28.35
CA ASP A 14 -1.27 -72.71 -26.93
C ASP A 14 -0.89 -73.79 -25.90
N THR A 15 -0.45 -74.97 -26.34
CA THR A 15 -0.07 -76.10 -25.48
C THR A 15 1.43 -76.41 -25.56
N MET A 16 2.12 -76.48 -24.41
CA MET A 16 3.46 -77.07 -24.34
C MET A 16 3.33 -78.54 -23.92
N GLY A 17 3.61 -79.46 -24.84
CA GLY A 17 3.57 -80.90 -24.59
C GLY A 17 4.89 -81.39 -23.99
N LEU A 18 4.85 -81.95 -22.78
CA LEU A 18 5.98 -82.72 -22.22
C LEU A 18 5.93 -84.15 -22.77
N HIS A 19 7.03 -84.61 -23.36
CA HIS A 19 7.16 -85.97 -23.91
C HIS A 19 7.92 -86.86 -22.92
N LEU A 20 7.29 -87.97 -22.53
CA LEU A 20 7.91 -89.06 -21.77
C LEU A 20 7.90 -90.32 -22.62
N GLN A 21 9.07 -90.95 -22.75
CA GLN A 21 9.24 -92.22 -23.46
C GLN A 21 9.40 -93.32 -22.42
N ASP A 22 8.43 -94.23 -22.34
CA ASP A 22 8.53 -95.39 -21.47
C ASP A 22 9.49 -96.42 -22.06
N GLY A 23 10.42 -96.88 -21.22
CA GLY A 23 11.47 -97.81 -21.60
C GLY A 23 11.01 -99.25 -21.80
N ASN A 24 9.71 -99.56 -21.75
CA ASN A 24 9.26 -100.94 -21.89
C ASN A 24 7.79 -101.05 -22.27
N THR A 25 7.45 -100.75 -23.53
CA THR A 25 6.45 -101.43 -24.38
C THR A 25 6.25 -100.61 -25.65
N ARG A 26 5.97 -101.30 -26.76
CA ARG A 26 5.68 -100.68 -28.05
C ARG A 26 4.49 -99.71 -27.91
N ASP A 27 4.75 -98.44 -28.21
CA ASP A 27 3.78 -97.41 -28.63
C ASP A 27 2.95 -96.68 -27.54
N GLY A 28 3.60 -96.25 -26.46
CA GLY A 28 2.97 -95.38 -25.45
C GLY A 28 3.69 -94.04 -25.28
N PHE A 29 3.53 -93.09 -26.21
CA PHE A 29 3.93 -91.70 -25.94
C PHE A 29 2.86 -91.03 -25.08
N HIS A 30 3.16 -90.80 -23.81
CA HIS A 30 2.28 -90.01 -22.96
C HIS A 30 2.50 -88.52 -23.25
N ARG A 31 1.43 -87.84 -23.69
CA ARG A 31 1.39 -86.38 -23.85
C ARG A 31 0.49 -85.78 -22.78
N PHE A 32 1.01 -84.78 -22.10
CA PHE A 32 0.29 -84.00 -21.11
C PHE A 32 0.25 -82.53 -21.57
N TYR A 33 -0.88 -81.88 -21.32
CA TYR A 33 -1.14 -80.53 -21.80
C TYR A 33 -1.40 -79.60 -20.62
N PHE A 34 -0.66 -78.50 -20.57
CA PHE A 34 -0.88 -77.42 -19.61
C PHE A 34 -1.30 -76.15 -20.32
N VAL A 35 -2.26 -75.43 -19.74
CA VAL A 35 -2.67 -74.11 -20.24
C VAL A 35 -1.53 -73.12 -20.04
N LYS A 36 -1.09 -72.48 -21.12
CA LYS A 36 0.04 -71.54 -21.12
C LYS A 36 -0.42 -70.16 -20.66
N PHE A 37 0.18 -69.66 -19.56
CA PHE A 37 0.09 -68.24 -19.20
C PHE A 37 1.22 -67.46 -19.87
N ARG A 38 0.89 -66.35 -20.53
CA ARG A 38 1.86 -65.46 -21.20
C ARG A 38 2.06 -64.17 -20.40
N PRO A 39 3.29 -63.62 -20.34
CA PRO A 39 3.52 -62.29 -19.77
C PRO A 39 2.86 -61.20 -20.62
N SER A 40 2.36 -60.14 -19.96
CA SER A 40 1.62 -59.05 -20.58
C SER A 40 2.54 -58.07 -21.33
N PRO A 41 2.17 -57.59 -22.54
CA PRO A 41 2.89 -56.51 -23.23
C PRO A 41 2.70 -55.11 -22.61
N GLU A 42 1.92 -54.98 -21.52
CA GLU A 42 1.60 -53.71 -20.84
C GLU A 42 2.79 -52.98 -20.19
N GLU A 43 3.97 -53.61 -20.10
CA GLU A 43 5.19 -52.94 -19.62
C GLU A 43 5.59 -51.74 -20.48
N VAL A 44 5.38 -51.81 -21.81
CA VAL A 44 5.68 -50.70 -22.72
C VAL A 44 4.70 -49.54 -22.53
N GLU A 45 3.39 -49.86 -22.40
CA GLU A 45 2.36 -48.86 -22.15
C GLU A 45 2.55 -48.15 -20.80
N LYS A 46 2.95 -48.90 -19.77
CA LYS A 46 3.26 -48.35 -18.44
C LYS A 46 4.43 -47.37 -18.53
N GLY A 47 5.51 -47.78 -19.19
CA GLY A 47 6.68 -46.92 -19.39
C GLY A 47 6.35 -45.64 -20.14
N ASP A 48 5.46 -45.70 -21.13
CA ASP A 48 5.02 -44.52 -21.88
C ASP A 48 4.09 -43.60 -21.06
N ALA A 49 3.22 -44.16 -20.22
CA ALA A 49 2.41 -43.39 -19.27
C ALA A 49 3.26 -42.69 -18.20
N GLU A 50 4.31 -43.36 -17.70
CA GLU A 50 5.28 -42.77 -16.76
C GLU A 50 6.09 -41.65 -17.42
N LYS A 51 6.58 -41.84 -18.64
CA LYS A 51 7.25 -40.78 -19.43
C LYS A 51 6.33 -39.57 -19.62
N GLN A 52 5.07 -39.80 -19.99
CA GLN A 52 4.06 -38.76 -20.11
C GLN A 52 3.87 -38.00 -18.79
N TYR A 53 3.77 -38.71 -17.66
CA TYR A 53 3.66 -38.10 -16.33
C TYR A 53 4.87 -37.20 -16.01
N HIS A 54 6.09 -37.67 -16.28
CA HIS A 54 7.31 -36.89 -16.06
C HIS A 54 7.37 -35.65 -16.96
N LEU A 55 7.03 -35.81 -18.24
CA LEU A 55 6.98 -34.70 -19.20
C LEU A 55 5.99 -33.62 -18.76
N MET A 56 4.78 -34.01 -18.35
CA MET A 56 3.77 -33.06 -17.86
C MET A 56 4.18 -32.43 -16.52
N THR A 57 4.92 -33.15 -15.68
CA THR A 57 5.48 -32.60 -14.43
C THR A 57 6.51 -31.51 -14.71
N LEU A 58 7.40 -31.72 -15.69
CA LEU A 58 8.35 -30.71 -16.13
C LEU A 58 7.64 -29.50 -16.75
N ALA A 59 6.65 -29.72 -17.62
CA ALA A 59 5.85 -28.66 -18.22
C ALA A 59 5.13 -27.81 -17.17
N ARG A 60 4.54 -28.45 -16.15
CA ARG A 60 3.91 -27.77 -15.01
C ARG A 60 4.90 -26.85 -14.29
N SER A 61 6.12 -27.31 -14.02
CA SER A 61 7.15 -26.49 -13.36
C SER A 61 7.51 -25.27 -14.19
N ARG A 62 7.74 -25.44 -15.50
CA ARG A 62 8.04 -24.34 -16.43
C ARG A 62 6.93 -23.29 -16.46
N ILE A 63 5.67 -23.70 -16.63
CA ILE A 63 4.52 -22.79 -16.64
C ILE A 63 4.40 -22.05 -15.30
N THR A 64 4.66 -22.73 -14.18
CA THR A 64 4.59 -22.12 -12.85
C THR A 64 5.66 -21.03 -12.67
N GLU A 65 6.86 -21.28 -13.18
CA GLU A 65 7.97 -20.32 -13.20
C GLU A 65 7.65 -19.12 -14.10
N GLU A 66 7.13 -19.34 -15.29
CA GLU A 66 6.68 -18.28 -16.20
C GLU A 66 5.60 -17.40 -15.56
N ILE A 67 4.61 -18.01 -14.88
CA ILE A 67 3.60 -17.25 -14.13
C ILE A 67 4.26 -16.38 -13.04
N ALA A 68 5.26 -16.90 -12.34
CA ALA A 68 5.97 -16.14 -11.31
C ALA A 68 6.73 -14.95 -11.90
N GLN A 69 7.41 -15.14 -13.04
CA GLN A 69 8.08 -14.08 -13.78
C GLN A 69 7.09 -13.00 -14.24
N GLN A 70 5.97 -13.41 -14.85
CA GLN A 70 4.94 -12.48 -15.30
C GLN A 70 4.31 -11.69 -14.14
N LYS A 71 4.11 -12.31 -12.97
CA LYS A 71 3.69 -11.59 -11.76
C LYS A 71 4.74 -10.57 -11.31
N ALA A 72 6.03 -10.90 -11.35
CA ALA A 72 7.09 -9.96 -11.01
C ALA A 72 7.10 -8.75 -11.95
N GLU A 73 6.93 -8.96 -13.26
CA GLU A 73 6.77 -7.91 -14.25
C GLU A 73 5.53 -7.04 -13.96
N GLN A 74 4.39 -7.67 -13.66
CA GLN A 74 3.17 -6.97 -13.25
C GLN A 74 3.40 -6.09 -12.02
N HIS A 75 4.12 -6.58 -11.01
CA HIS A 75 4.47 -5.81 -9.82
C HIS A 75 5.41 -4.65 -10.15
N GLN A 76 6.38 -4.82 -11.06
CA GLN A 76 7.23 -3.72 -11.52
C GLN A 76 6.42 -2.64 -12.23
N ILE A 77 5.50 -3.01 -13.13
CA ILE A 77 4.61 -2.08 -13.83
C ILE A 77 3.74 -1.34 -12.82
N HIS A 78 3.14 -2.06 -11.87
CA HIS A 78 2.31 -1.46 -10.83
C HIS A 78 3.10 -0.45 -9.97
N ARG A 79 4.33 -0.79 -9.56
CA ARG A 79 5.20 0.16 -8.84
C ARG A 79 5.46 1.44 -9.62
N LYS A 80 5.71 1.34 -10.93
CA LYS A 80 5.89 2.52 -11.80
C LYS A 80 4.61 3.36 -11.87
N LEU A 81 3.46 2.72 -12.02
CA LEU A 81 2.15 3.41 -12.02
C LEU A 81 1.88 4.12 -10.68
N MET A 82 2.18 3.46 -9.57
CA MET A 82 2.05 4.05 -8.23
C MET A 82 2.94 5.28 -8.05
N TRP A 83 4.18 5.25 -8.55
CA TRP A 83 5.06 6.41 -8.53
C TRP A 83 4.44 7.62 -9.25
N PHE A 84 3.86 7.43 -10.45
CA PHE A 84 3.16 8.50 -11.15
C PHE A 84 1.98 9.05 -10.35
N TRP A 85 1.21 8.17 -9.69
CA TRP A 85 0.10 8.59 -8.83
C TRP A 85 0.57 9.41 -7.62
N THR A 86 1.69 9.03 -7.00
CA THR A 86 2.30 9.79 -5.91
C THR A 86 2.76 11.18 -6.36
N CYS A 87 3.34 11.30 -7.55
CA CYS A 87 3.72 12.60 -8.10
C CYS A 87 2.51 13.50 -8.34
N ASP A 88 1.41 12.96 -8.89
CA ASP A 88 0.17 13.71 -9.11
C ASP A 88 -0.45 14.19 -7.79
N TRP A 89 -0.45 13.33 -6.77
CA TRP A 89 -0.88 13.69 -5.43
C TRP A 89 -0.02 14.82 -4.85
N ASN A 90 1.30 14.74 -5.00
CA ASN A 90 2.23 15.74 -4.48
C ASN A 90 2.03 17.10 -5.17
N ILE A 91 1.89 17.13 -6.50
CA ILE A 91 1.58 18.37 -7.25
C ILE A 91 0.27 18.97 -6.73
N LYS A 92 -0.79 18.15 -6.60
CA LYS A 92 -2.09 18.62 -6.12
C LYS A 92 -2.00 19.21 -4.71
N TRP A 93 -1.25 18.56 -3.82
CA TRP A 93 -1.04 19.03 -2.46
C TRP A 93 -0.27 20.35 -2.43
N MET A 94 0.83 20.47 -3.18
CA MET A 94 1.63 21.70 -3.26
C MET A 94 0.84 22.87 -3.87
N ARG A 95 0.03 22.63 -4.90
CA ARG A 95 -0.88 23.66 -5.46
C ARG A 95 -1.85 24.19 -4.41
N ARG A 96 -2.42 23.31 -3.59
CA ARG A 96 -3.32 23.71 -2.50
C ARG A 96 -2.58 24.46 -1.37
N GLU A 97 -1.33 24.12 -1.11
CA GLU A 97 -0.49 24.87 -0.17
C GLU A 97 -0.22 26.30 -0.68
N ILE A 98 0.09 26.45 -1.98
CA ILE A 98 0.25 27.76 -2.62
C ILE A 98 -1.04 28.58 -2.49
N GLU A 99 -2.19 28.04 -2.89
CA GLU A 99 -3.49 28.71 -2.78
C GLU A 99 -3.77 29.20 -1.35
N ASN A 100 -3.45 28.38 -0.35
CA ASN A 100 -3.58 28.75 1.05
C ASN A 100 -2.63 29.91 1.41
N LEU A 101 -1.36 29.84 1.03
CA LEU A 101 -0.37 30.89 1.34
C LEU A 101 -0.73 32.22 0.65
N GLU A 102 -1.18 32.18 -0.60
CA GLU A 102 -1.69 33.34 -1.34
C GLU A 102 -2.92 33.96 -0.68
N ALA A 103 -3.88 33.14 -0.23
CA ALA A 103 -5.04 33.62 0.51
C ALA A 103 -4.66 34.31 1.84
N HIS A 104 -3.59 33.86 2.50
CA HIS A 104 -3.08 34.53 3.70
C HIS A 104 -2.38 35.86 3.39
N LEU A 105 -1.63 35.92 2.28
CA LEU A 105 -1.02 37.17 1.78
C LEU A 105 -2.08 38.20 1.42
N GLY A 106 -3.11 37.81 0.65
CA GLY A 106 -4.21 38.71 0.28
C GLY A 106 -4.96 39.27 1.50
N LYS A 107 -5.22 38.44 2.52
CA LYS A 107 -5.83 38.89 3.79
C LYS A 107 -4.95 39.89 4.57
N LEU A 108 -3.62 39.73 4.51
CA LEU A 108 -2.68 40.66 5.13
C LEU A 108 -2.62 42.00 4.39
N GLU A 109 -2.71 41.99 3.05
CA GLU A 109 -2.84 43.20 2.24
C GLU A 109 -4.15 43.95 2.50
N THR A 110 -5.28 43.23 2.65
CA THR A 110 -6.57 43.86 3.00
C THR A 110 -6.56 44.51 4.39
N ARG A 111 -5.89 43.89 5.38
CA ARG A 111 -5.68 44.47 6.72
C ARG A 111 -4.79 45.71 6.69
N ARG A 112 -3.86 45.79 5.74
CA ARG A 112 -2.99 46.96 5.55
C ARG A 112 -3.77 48.14 4.96
N ALA A 113 -4.63 47.88 3.98
CA ALA A 113 -5.47 48.90 3.33
C ALA A 113 -6.57 49.51 4.23
N THR A 114 -7.14 48.71 5.15
CA THR A 114 -8.17 49.21 6.08
C THR A 114 -7.60 50.10 7.20
N SER A 115 -6.28 50.07 7.43
CA SER A 115 -5.62 50.91 8.44
C SER A 115 -5.23 52.33 7.97
N SER A 116 -5.49 52.66 6.69
CA SER A 116 -5.11 53.95 6.08
C SER A 116 -6.26 54.91 5.80
N VAL A 117 -7.47 54.67 6.32
CA VAL A 117 -8.60 55.60 6.15
C VAL A 117 -9.02 56.22 7.48
N SER A 118 -8.64 57.49 7.67
CA SER A 118 -9.39 58.58 8.32
C SER A 118 -8.52 59.83 8.16
N ARG A 119 -8.97 60.96 7.59
CA ARG A 119 -10.17 61.78 7.90
C ARG A 119 -10.59 62.54 6.63
N THR A 120 -11.87 62.93 6.47
CA THR A 120 -12.33 64.32 6.73
C THR A 120 -13.87 64.41 6.72
N THR A 121 -14.40 64.94 7.83
CA THR A 121 -15.59 65.83 8.02
C THR A 121 -16.99 65.42 7.52
N SER A 122 -17.93 65.24 8.45
CA SER A 122 -19.19 66.02 8.53
C SER A 122 -19.91 65.83 9.88
N TYR A 123 -20.50 66.93 10.37
CA TYR A 123 -21.37 67.02 11.56
C TYR A 123 -22.76 66.40 11.30
N VAL A 124 -23.41 65.85 12.33
CA VAL A 124 -24.84 66.08 12.72
C VAL A 124 -25.09 65.44 14.11
N CYS A 125 -25.70 66.23 15.02
CA CYS A 125 -26.15 65.86 16.37
C CYS A 125 -27.38 64.94 16.37
N LEU A 126 -27.61 64.21 17.48
CA LEU A 126 -28.83 64.29 18.32
C LEU A 126 -28.73 63.34 19.55
N THR A 127 -29.03 63.91 20.73
CA THR A 127 -29.77 63.40 21.92
C THR A 127 -29.78 61.87 22.21
N ASP A 128 -29.58 61.35 23.42
CA ASP A 128 -30.23 61.70 24.68
C ASP A 128 -29.53 61.06 25.90
N GLN A 129 -29.92 61.56 27.09
CA GLN A 129 -29.47 61.22 28.44
C GLN A 129 -29.85 59.81 28.96
N LYS A 130 -29.06 59.36 29.98
CA LYS A 130 -29.44 58.52 31.15
C LYS A 130 -29.72 57.02 30.87
N ASP A 131 -29.37 56.02 31.68
CA ASP A 131 -28.94 55.83 33.08
C ASP A 131 -27.92 54.66 33.10
N GLY A 132 -26.96 54.53 34.03
CA GLY A 132 -27.17 54.06 35.40
C GLY A 132 -26.79 52.57 35.56
N GLN A 133 -25.91 52.30 36.54
CA GLN A 133 -25.58 51.00 37.18
C GLN A 133 -24.50 50.07 36.58
N THR A 134 -23.31 50.18 37.16
CA THR A 134 -22.45 49.04 37.60
C THR A 134 -22.90 48.53 38.98
N PRO A 135 -22.33 47.46 39.58
CA PRO A 135 -21.77 46.19 39.08
C PRO A 135 -22.13 44.95 39.97
N ASP A 136 -21.85 43.71 39.55
CA ASP A 136 -21.47 42.63 40.51
C ASP A 136 -20.74 41.48 39.78
N ARG A 137 -19.42 41.33 40.01
CA ARG A 137 -18.70 40.42 40.93
C ARG A 137 -18.59 38.95 40.51
N LYS A 138 -17.30 38.59 40.33
CA LYS A 138 -16.63 37.33 40.71
C LYS A 138 -16.94 36.15 39.77
N ARG A 139 -15.93 35.43 39.26
CA ARG A 139 -14.94 34.73 40.09
C ARG A 139 -13.67 34.39 39.32
N CYS A 140 -12.58 34.72 39.99
CA CYS A 140 -11.17 34.41 39.73
C CYS A 140 -10.86 32.92 39.51
N GLN A 141 -9.79 32.65 38.75
CA GLN A 141 -8.60 31.84 39.09
C GLN A 141 -7.72 31.76 37.83
N LYS A 142 -6.39 31.80 37.80
CA LYS A 142 -5.28 31.82 38.78
C LYS A 142 -4.05 32.29 37.94
N ARG A 143 -3.33 33.35 38.33
CA ARG A 143 -2.02 33.36 39.05
C ARG A 143 -0.85 32.77 38.23
N LEU A 144 0.38 33.28 38.17
CA LEU A 144 1.19 34.31 38.87
C LEU A 144 2.52 34.37 38.05
N MET A 145 3.23 35.49 37.88
CA MET A 145 4.22 36.02 38.84
C MET A 145 4.82 37.36 38.36
N LYS A 146 4.94 38.31 39.31
CA LYS A 146 6.05 39.26 39.62
C LYS A 146 6.81 39.89 38.43
N LYS A 147 6.93 41.21 38.30
CA LYS A 147 7.52 42.15 39.26
C LYS A 147 7.17 43.61 38.86
N ASP A 148 6.99 44.43 39.89
CA ASP A 148 7.06 45.90 39.97
C ASP A 148 5.99 46.76 39.27
N ARG A 149 5.01 47.12 40.12
CA ARG A 149 3.93 48.10 39.95
C ARG A 149 4.47 49.51 40.21
N MET A 150 4.07 50.47 39.41
CA MET A 150 3.92 51.86 39.85
C MET A 150 2.44 52.08 40.23
N ASP A 151 2.26 52.82 41.31
CA ASP A 151 1.07 52.89 42.15
C ASP A 151 -0.08 53.69 41.52
N VAL A 152 -1.25 53.06 41.39
CA VAL A 152 -2.46 53.66 40.79
C VAL A 152 -3.17 54.58 41.78
N GLU A 153 -2.92 54.44 43.09
CA GLU A 153 -3.41 55.34 44.14
C GLU A 153 -2.74 56.72 44.05
N TYR A 154 -1.42 56.77 43.79
CA TYR A 154 -0.65 58.02 43.65
C TYR A 154 -1.08 58.86 42.43
N LEU A 155 -1.34 58.21 41.29
CA LEU A 155 -1.84 58.90 40.08
C LEU A 155 -3.29 59.40 40.24
N ARG A 156 -4.08 58.80 41.14
CA ARG A 156 -5.41 59.31 41.51
C ARG A 156 -5.30 60.52 42.43
N GLN A 157 -4.35 60.52 43.37
CA GLN A 157 -4.10 61.63 44.31
C GLN A 157 -3.60 62.90 43.60
N VAL A 158 -2.67 62.77 42.63
CA VAL A 158 -2.19 63.90 41.81
C VAL A 158 -3.27 64.45 40.89
N ARG A 159 -4.20 63.60 40.43
CA ARG A 159 -5.38 64.04 39.65
C ARG A 159 -6.41 64.79 40.50
N GLU A 160 -6.59 64.41 41.77
CA GLU A 160 -7.48 65.11 42.70
C GLU A 160 -6.91 66.48 43.14
N GLU A 161 -5.60 66.61 43.37
CA GLU A 161 -4.99 67.92 43.69
C GLU A 161 -5.01 68.91 42.52
N LEU A 162 -4.81 68.45 41.28
CA LEU A 162 -4.94 69.29 40.08
C LEU A 162 -6.38 69.73 39.80
N LEU A 163 -7.37 68.97 40.27
CA LEU A 163 -8.79 69.33 40.20
C LEU A 163 -9.23 70.27 41.33
N LEU A 164 -8.54 70.28 42.47
CA LEU A 164 -8.78 71.21 43.59
C LEU A 164 -8.08 72.56 43.41
N SER A 165 -6.92 72.62 42.72
CA SER A 165 -6.21 73.88 42.45
C SER A 165 -6.92 74.78 41.41
N LYS A 166 -7.90 74.26 40.66
CA LYS A 166 -8.68 75.04 39.68
C LYS A 166 -9.89 75.81 40.27
N LYS A 167 -9.94 75.94 41.60
CA LYS A 167 -10.90 76.78 42.32
C LYS A 167 -10.21 77.52 43.48
N SER A 168 -9.36 78.49 43.16
CA SER A 168 -9.04 79.58 44.08
C SER A 168 -8.96 80.88 43.29
N SER A 169 -10.06 81.61 43.32
CA SER A 169 -10.20 82.97 42.83
C SER A 169 -9.50 83.92 43.79
N CYS A 170 -8.19 84.12 43.62
CA CYS A 170 -7.49 85.28 44.18
C CYS A 170 -6.21 85.51 43.36
N GLY A 171 -6.22 86.50 42.48
CA GLY A 171 -5.06 86.79 41.64
C GLY A 171 -5.33 87.78 40.51
N THR A 172 -6.58 88.11 40.22
CA THR A 172 -6.91 89.15 39.22
C THR A 172 -7.16 90.51 39.85
N GLN A 173 -7.69 90.57 41.08
CA GLN A 173 -7.96 91.85 41.75
C GLN A 173 -6.68 92.48 42.31
N GLU A 174 -5.88 91.73 43.06
CA GLU A 174 -4.59 92.21 43.59
C GLU A 174 -3.59 92.58 42.47
N LEU A 175 -3.66 91.91 41.32
CA LEU A 175 -2.83 92.23 40.16
C LEU A 175 -3.30 93.51 39.47
N ASN A 176 -4.61 93.75 39.40
CA ASN A 176 -5.15 95.01 38.88
C ASN A 176 -4.85 96.19 39.80
N ASP A 177 -4.92 96.02 41.13
CA ASP A 177 -4.55 97.05 42.10
C ASP A 177 -3.02 97.32 42.05
N LEU A 178 -2.20 96.30 41.81
CA LEU A 178 -0.75 96.45 41.60
C LEU A 178 -0.45 97.20 40.30
N ILE A 179 -1.15 96.86 39.22
CA ILE A 179 -1.03 97.51 37.90
C ILE A 179 -1.48 98.98 38.01
N GLU A 180 -2.60 99.29 38.67
CA GLU A 180 -3.02 100.68 38.93
C GLU A 180 -2.02 101.42 39.82
N SER A 181 -1.44 100.78 40.85
CA SER A 181 -0.40 101.41 41.67
C SER A 181 0.90 101.66 40.89
N MET A 182 1.25 100.77 39.95
CA MET A 182 2.41 100.92 39.07
C MET A 182 2.17 102.00 38.03
N GLU A 183 0.97 102.07 37.43
CA GLU A 183 0.59 103.14 36.52
C GLU A 183 0.50 104.51 37.21
N HIS A 184 0.09 104.54 38.48
CA HIS A 184 0.10 105.76 39.28
C HIS A 184 1.53 106.23 39.60
N LYS A 185 2.47 105.28 39.84
CA LYS A 185 3.91 105.54 40.00
C LYS A 185 4.62 105.94 38.70
N ILE A 186 4.15 105.47 37.54
CA ILE A 186 4.65 105.89 36.23
C ILE A 186 4.14 107.30 35.87
N ARG A 187 2.90 107.64 36.24
CA ARG A 187 2.28 108.96 36.02
C ARG A 187 2.85 110.07 36.91
N HIS A 188 3.35 109.74 38.11
CA HIS A 188 4.05 110.69 38.98
C HIS A 188 5.50 110.22 39.18
N GLY A 189 6.35 110.64 38.25
CA GLY A 189 7.69 110.09 38.07
C GLY A 189 8.64 110.25 39.25
N HIS A 190 9.54 109.29 39.39
CA HIS A 190 10.79 109.44 40.13
C HIS A 190 12.00 109.39 39.20
N GLN A 191 12.84 110.41 39.36
CA GLN A 191 14.11 110.63 38.70
C GLN A 191 15.19 109.71 39.28
N ASN A 192 15.48 108.57 38.64
CA ASN A 192 16.84 108.04 38.66
C ASN A 192 17.10 106.97 37.59
N ARG A 193 18.08 107.24 36.72
CA ARG A 193 18.52 106.36 35.60
C ARG A 193 19.01 104.98 36.08
N ALA A 194 19.42 104.88 37.35
CA ALA A 194 19.87 103.62 37.95
C ALA A 194 18.73 102.61 38.13
N ASP A 195 17.55 103.07 38.54
CA ASP A 195 16.37 102.23 38.76
C ASP A 195 15.75 101.76 37.44
N GLU A 196 15.80 102.62 36.42
CA GLU A 196 15.40 102.28 35.06
C GLU A 196 16.30 101.18 34.46
N MET A 197 17.62 101.31 34.64
CA MET A 197 18.58 100.31 34.18
C MET A 197 18.47 98.97 34.93
N LYS A 198 18.02 98.99 36.19
CA LYS A 198 17.72 97.77 36.96
C LYS A 198 16.48 97.05 36.41
N MET A 199 15.41 97.79 36.10
CA MET A 199 14.23 97.23 35.43
C MET A 199 14.55 96.61 34.08
N TYR A 200 15.37 97.26 33.24
CA TYR A 200 15.75 96.69 31.94
C TYR A 200 16.55 95.38 32.07
N ARG A 201 17.38 95.22 33.12
CA ARG A 201 18.09 93.95 33.37
C ARG A 201 17.15 92.85 33.84
N GLU A 202 16.22 93.17 34.74
CA GLU A 202 15.20 92.22 35.21
C GLU A 202 14.28 91.77 34.06
N ILE A 203 13.86 92.70 33.18
CA ILE A 203 13.08 92.39 31.98
C ILE A 203 13.87 91.48 31.02
N ARG A 204 15.18 91.70 30.85
CA ARG A 204 16.03 90.83 30.03
C ARG A 204 16.12 89.43 30.63
N HIS A 205 16.36 89.34 31.94
CA HIS A 205 16.50 88.07 32.64
C HIS A 205 15.20 87.25 32.64
N VAL A 206 14.04 87.92 32.73
CA VAL A 206 12.71 87.29 32.60
C VAL A 206 12.40 86.85 31.17
N LYS A 207 12.89 87.58 30.16
CA LYS A 207 12.78 87.16 28.76
C LYS A 207 13.63 85.92 28.46
N GLU A 208 14.88 85.88 28.93
CA GLU A 208 15.79 84.73 28.75
C GLU A 208 15.29 83.48 29.50
N THR A 209 14.71 83.63 30.69
CA THR A 209 14.06 82.51 31.39
C THR A 209 12.78 82.09 30.67
N ARG A 210 11.96 83.02 30.17
CA ARG A 210 10.82 82.68 29.32
C ARG A 210 11.23 81.92 28.06
N GLU A 211 12.38 82.21 27.46
CA GLU A 211 12.84 81.54 26.24
C GLU A 211 13.36 80.11 26.52
N THR A 212 14.10 79.93 27.63
CA THR A 212 14.55 78.59 28.08
C THR A 212 13.39 77.67 28.50
N TYR A 213 12.32 78.22 29.09
CA TYR A 213 11.10 77.45 29.42
C TYR A 213 10.13 77.25 28.22
N ASN A 214 10.28 78.00 27.11
CA ASN A 214 9.45 77.86 25.90
C ASN A 214 10.09 77.03 24.78
N THR A 215 11.37 76.65 24.88
CA THR A 215 11.95 75.57 24.08
C THR A 215 11.32 74.25 24.51
N ARG A 216 10.19 73.92 23.88
CA ARG A 216 9.57 72.60 23.97
C ARG A 216 10.54 71.57 23.41
N GLU A 217 11.15 70.79 24.30
CA GLU A 217 11.91 69.60 23.95
C GLU A 217 11.04 68.72 23.03
N PRO A 218 11.52 68.28 21.84
CA PRO A 218 10.73 67.41 20.99
C PRO A 218 10.49 66.10 21.73
N ASP A 219 9.23 65.78 22.04
CA ASP A 219 8.87 64.48 22.59
C ASP A 219 9.54 63.38 21.75
N PRO A 220 10.20 62.37 22.34
CA PRO A 220 10.82 61.29 21.57
C PRO A 220 9.74 60.61 20.72
N PRO A 221 10.01 60.25 19.44
CA PRO A 221 9.01 59.66 18.53
C PRO A 221 8.65 58.21 18.91
N SER A 222 8.09 58.00 20.10
CA SER A 222 7.75 56.69 20.68
C SER A 222 6.74 55.90 19.83
N TYR A 223 5.86 56.60 19.11
CA TYR A 223 4.84 55.99 18.23
C TYR A 223 5.34 55.61 16.83
N GLN A 224 6.44 56.21 16.34
CA GLN A 224 6.97 55.91 15.01
C GLN A 224 7.77 54.60 15.00
N TYR A 225 8.62 54.38 16.01
CA TYR A 225 9.43 53.15 16.13
C TYR A 225 8.58 51.87 16.28
N THR A 226 7.41 51.95 16.93
CA THR A 226 6.53 50.78 17.12
C THR A 226 5.77 50.42 15.85
N LYS A 227 5.28 51.40 15.10
CA LYS A 227 4.61 51.20 13.80
C LYS A 227 5.57 50.67 12.73
N GLU A 228 6.80 51.19 12.71
CA GLU A 228 7.85 50.76 11.79
C GLU A 228 8.33 49.33 12.08
N ARG A 229 8.46 48.96 13.36
CA ARG A 229 8.82 47.59 13.78
C ARG A 229 7.74 46.56 13.45
N LEU A 230 6.45 46.91 13.58
CA LEU A 230 5.34 46.07 13.14
C LEU A 230 5.30 45.95 11.62
N SER A 231 5.47 47.06 10.90
CA SER A 231 5.56 47.08 9.44
C SER A 231 6.71 46.21 8.92
N LYS A 232 7.89 46.28 9.56
CA LYS A 232 9.07 45.48 9.17
C LYS A 232 8.84 43.98 9.42
N ARG A 233 8.23 43.63 10.54
CA ARG A 233 7.84 42.24 10.87
C ARG A 233 6.86 41.66 9.85
N ASP A 234 5.86 42.45 9.45
CA ASP A 234 4.86 42.04 8.46
C ASP A 234 5.49 41.92 7.05
N THR A 235 6.41 42.82 6.68
CA THR A 235 7.14 42.70 5.41
C THR A 235 8.07 41.49 5.38
N ASP A 236 8.75 41.17 6.48
CA ASP A 236 9.63 40.00 6.59
C ASP A 236 8.82 38.70 6.54
N ARG A 237 7.66 38.68 7.21
CA ARG A 237 6.71 37.55 7.14
C ARG A 237 6.18 37.36 5.72
N ASN A 238 5.80 38.44 5.04
CA ASN A 238 5.31 38.39 3.66
C ASN A 238 6.41 37.91 2.71
N ARG A 239 7.65 38.40 2.86
CA ARG A 239 8.81 37.93 2.09
C ARG A 239 9.07 36.44 2.31
N ALA A 240 8.96 35.96 3.56
CA ALA A 240 9.11 34.54 3.86
C ALA A 240 7.99 33.68 3.25
N MET A 241 6.75 34.17 3.21
CA MET A 241 5.64 33.48 2.55
C MET A 241 5.79 33.48 1.03
N GLN A 242 6.18 34.59 0.41
CA GLN A 242 6.49 34.67 -1.02
C GLN A 242 7.64 33.75 -1.42
N HIS A 243 8.72 33.72 -0.62
CA HIS A 243 9.83 32.79 -0.83
C HIS A 243 9.38 31.33 -0.74
N ARG A 244 8.49 31.00 0.21
CA ARG A 244 7.89 29.65 0.30
C ARG A 244 7.05 29.31 -0.92
N ILE A 245 6.21 30.24 -1.40
CA ILE A 245 5.42 30.06 -2.62
C ILE A 245 6.34 29.81 -3.81
N GLN A 246 7.41 30.60 -3.95
CA GLN A 246 8.39 30.42 -5.02
C GLN A 246 9.05 29.04 -4.98
N ILE A 247 9.51 28.58 -3.82
CA ILE A 247 10.06 27.22 -3.67
C ILE A 247 9.05 26.16 -4.11
N ARG A 248 7.77 26.31 -3.73
CA ARG A 248 6.72 25.36 -4.15
C ARG A 248 6.46 25.39 -5.65
N HIS A 249 6.49 26.56 -6.28
CA HIS A 249 6.42 26.66 -7.74
C HIS A 249 7.61 25.95 -8.40
N ASP A 250 8.83 26.22 -7.93
CA ASP A 250 10.04 25.59 -8.47
C ASP A 250 10.00 24.05 -8.32
N ASP A 251 9.51 23.55 -7.18
CA ASP A 251 9.31 22.12 -6.92
C ASP A 251 8.25 21.52 -7.87
N ILE A 252 7.10 22.19 -8.06
CA ILE A 252 6.06 21.76 -9.01
C ILE A 252 6.62 21.70 -10.42
N ASP A 253 7.29 22.77 -10.88
CA ASP A 253 7.84 22.86 -12.23
C ASP A 253 8.92 21.80 -12.48
N LYS A 254 9.69 21.45 -11.45
CA LYS A 254 10.64 20.33 -11.51
C LYS A 254 9.92 18.99 -11.70
N ILE A 255 8.91 18.70 -10.89
CA ILE A 255 8.14 17.45 -11.02
C ILE A 255 7.42 17.40 -12.37
N GLU A 256 6.84 18.51 -12.83
CA GLU A 256 6.14 18.56 -14.13
C GLU A 256 7.07 18.34 -15.31
N ARG A 257 8.31 18.87 -15.25
CA ARG A 257 9.34 18.56 -16.24
C ARG A 257 9.69 17.07 -16.25
N ASP A 258 9.88 16.44 -15.09
CA ASP A 258 10.14 14.99 -14.98
C ASP A 258 8.96 14.14 -15.49
N LEU A 259 7.76 14.69 -15.37
CA LEU A 259 6.50 14.13 -15.85
C LEU A 259 6.21 14.44 -17.33
N MET A 260 7.06 15.17 -18.05
CA MET A 260 6.87 15.37 -19.49
C MET A 260 6.73 14.03 -20.23
N GLY A 261 5.75 13.94 -21.13
CA GLY A 261 5.44 12.69 -21.83
C GLY A 261 4.93 11.56 -20.93
N ARG A 262 4.55 11.82 -19.66
CA ARG A 262 3.99 10.81 -18.75
C ARG A 262 2.75 10.13 -19.30
N ASN A 263 1.85 10.86 -19.98
CA ASN A 263 0.59 10.29 -20.44
C ASN A 263 0.85 9.13 -21.39
N ARG A 264 1.82 9.27 -22.31
CA ARG A 264 2.27 8.18 -23.19
C ARG A 264 2.83 7.01 -22.39
N ARG A 265 3.68 7.28 -21.39
CA ARG A 265 4.28 6.25 -20.52
C ARG A 265 3.22 5.50 -19.71
N VAL A 266 2.27 6.20 -19.09
CA VAL A 266 1.17 5.64 -18.30
C VAL A 266 0.25 4.82 -19.18
N THR A 267 -0.15 5.31 -20.35
CA THR A 267 -0.97 4.53 -21.30
C THR A 267 -0.27 3.25 -21.74
N ARG A 268 1.03 3.33 -22.05
CA ARG A 268 1.85 2.16 -22.39
C ARG A 268 1.99 1.17 -21.23
N LEU A 269 2.17 1.66 -20.00
CA LEU A 269 2.24 0.81 -18.81
C LEU A 269 0.89 0.15 -18.50
N LYS A 270 -0.23 0.85 -18.72
CA LYS A 270 -1.57 0.28 -18.57
C LYS A 270 -1.82 -0.83 -19.59
N SER A 271 -1.54 -0.59 -20.87
CA SER A 271 -1.69 -1.61 -21.90
C SER A 271 -0.76 -2.81 -21.67
N SER A 272 0.49 -2.56 -21.26
CA SER A 272 1.42 -3.61 -20.86
C SER A 272 0.92 -4.40 -19.65
N SER A 273 0.36 -3.73 -18.62
CA SER A 273 -0.24 -4.42 -17.47
C SER A 273 -1.42 -5.30 -17.86
N GLU A 274 -2.25 -4.86 -18.80
CA GLU A 274 -3.37 -5.67 -19.31
C GLU A 274 -2.88 -6.86 -20.13
N HIS A 275 -1.83 -6.66 -20.94
CA HIS A 275 -1.20 -7.72 -21.70
C HIS A 275 -0.61 -8.81 -20.79
N VAL A 276 0.18 -8.43 -19.79
CA VAL A 276 0.72 -9.34 -18.77
C VAL A 276 -0.41 -10.08 -18.05
N ARG A 277 -1.50 -9.38 -17.72
CA ARG A 277 -2.67 -10.01 -17.09
C ARG A 277 -3.30 -11.08 -18.00
N LYS A 278 -3.41 -10.81 -19.30
CA LYS A 278 -3.92 -11.78 -20.29
C LYS A 278 -3.00 -13.00 -20.39
N ILE A 279 -1.68 -12.80 -20.43
CA ILE A 279 -0.68 -13.89 -20.43
C ILE A 279 -0.80 -14.73 -19.16
N ILE A 280 -0.89 -14.11 -17.98
CA ILE A 280 -1.07 -14.86 -16.72
C ILE A 280 -2.36 -15.70 -16.77
N SER A 281 -3.45 -15.15 -17.32
CA SER A 281 -4.70 -15.89 -17.45
C SER A 281 -4.59 -17.07 -18.43
N SER A 282 -3.91 -16.91 -19.58
CA SER A 282 -3.69 -18.03 -20.50
C SER A 282 -2.80 -19.09 -19.88
N LEU A 283 -1.67 -18.71 -19.27
CA LEU A 283 -0.76 -19.65 -18.60
C LEU A 283 -1.44 -20.41 -17.46
N LYS A 284 -2.36 -19.78 -16.72
CA LYS A 284 -3.16 -20.47 -15.70
C LYS A 284 -4.07 -21.53 -16.30
N LYS A 285 -4.67 -21.26 -17.46
CA LYS A 285 -5.50 -22.24 -18.18
C LYS A 285 -4.65 -23.39 -18.70
N ASP A 286 -3.48 -23.08 -19.26
CA ASP A 286 -2.52 -24.10 -19.73
C ASP A 286 -2.02 -24.96 -18.56
N LEU A 287 -1.77 -24.35 -17.40
CA LEU A 287 -1.41 -25.05 -16.17
C LEU A 287 -2.50 -26.04 -15.73
N GLU A 288 -3.77 -25.67 -15.86
CA GLU A 288 -4.90 -26.54 -15.52
C GLU A 288 -5.02 -27.72 -16.49
N ASP A 289 -4.86 -27.48 -17.80
CA ASP A 289 -4.82 -28.53 -18.82
C ASP A 289 -3.66 -29.51 -18.58
N VAL A 290 -2.45 -29.00 -18.37
CA VAL A 290 -1.26 -29.82 -18.05
C VAL A 290 -1.47 -30.60 -16.76
N ASN A 291 -2.09 -30.00 -15.73
CA ASN A 291 -2.42 -30.72 -14.50
C ASN A 291 -3.40 -31.87 -14.73
N SER A 292 -4.45 -31.64 -15.54
CA SER A 292 -5.43 -32.66 -15.89
C SER A 292 -4.76 -33.83 -16.63
N LYS A 293 -3.92 -33.52 -17.63
CA LYS A 293 -3.13 -34.52 -18.37
C LYS A 293 -2.18 -35.29 -17.46
N ARG A 294 -1.46 -34.60 -16.57
CA ARG A 294 -0.57 -35.20 -15.58
C ARG A 294 -1.29 -36.19 -14.66
N ILE A 295 -2.45 -35.79 -14.13
CA ILE A 295 -3.26 -36.65 -13.24
C ILE A 295 -3.76 -37.89 -14.00
N LYS A 296 -4.21 -37.74 -15.25
CA LYS A 296 -4.64 -38.86 -16.10
C LYS A 296 -3.48 -39.83 -16.38
N ALA A 297 -2.31 -39.30 -16.75
CA ALA A 297 -1.12 -40.12 -16.99
C ALA A 297 -0.68 -40.88 -15.74
N TYR A 298 -0.70 -40.22 -14.57
CA TYR A 298 -0.40 -40.86 -13.29
C TYR A 298 -1.37 -42.00 -12.98
N LYS A 299 -2.68 -41.76 -13.10
CA LYS A 299 -3.71 -42.79 -12.86
C LYS A 299 -3.52 -43.98 -13.79
N ARG A 300 -3.28 -43.73 -15.09
CA ARG A 300 -3.06 -44.80 -16.06
C ARG A 300 -1.80 -45.62 -15.76
N ALA A 301 -0.69 -44.96 -15.42
CA ALA A 301 0.54 -45.64 -15.03
C ALA A 301 0.36 -46.49 -13.76
N TYR A 302 -0.42 -45.98 -12.79
CA TYR A 302 -0.75 -46.71 -11.57
C TYR A 302 -1.61 -47.96 -11.85
N GLU A 303 -2.69 -47.82 -12.63
CA GLU A 303 -3.57 -48.93 -13.01
C GLU A 303 -2.80 -50.02 -13.75
N LEU A 304 -1.99 -49.66 -14.75
CA LEU A 304 -1.11 -50.59 -15.46
C LEU A 304 -0.08 -51.24 -14.52
N GLY A 305 0.38 -50.50 -13.51
CA GLY A 305 1.28 -51.03 -12.47
C GLY A 305 0.63 -52.10 -11.61
N GLU A 306 -0.64 -51.94 -11.24
CA GLU A 306 -1.39 -52.94 -10.47
C GLU A 306 -1.73 -54.17 -11.32
N GLN A 307 -2.18 -53.98 -12.57
CA GLN A 307 -2.39 -55.08 -13.52
C GLN A 307 -1.13 -55.91 -13.72
N ASN A 308 0.03 -55.26 -13.91
CA ASN A 308 1.31 -55.95 -14.03
C ASN A 308 1.67 -56.78 -12.80
N LYS A 309 1.38 -56.34 -11.58
CA LYS A 309 1.64 -57.15 -10.37
C LYS A 309 0.77 -58.40 -10.32
N GLU A 310 -0.49 -58.28 -10.74
CA GLU A 310 -1.42 -59.41 -10.82
C GLU A 310 -0.98 -60.42 -11.90
N TRP A 311 -0.50 -59.91 -13.04
CA TRP A 311 0.13 -60.72 -14.09
C TRP A 311 1.38 -61.43 -13.63
N GLU A 312 2.29 -60.71 -12.99
CA GLU A 312 3.55 -61.26 -12.53
C GLU A 312 3.31 -62.36 -11.48
N SER A 313 2.34 -62.15 -10.59
CA SER A 313 1.92 -63.18 -9.62
C SER A 313 1.38 -64.43 -10.32
N SER A 314 0.44 -64.28 -11.26
CA SER A 314 -0.14 -65.40 -12.02
C SER A 314 0.91 -66.16 -12.85
N TYR A 315 1.87 -65.44 -13.42
CA TYR A 315 2.94 -66.04 -14.23
C TYR A 315 3.97 -66.79 -13.37
N VAL A 316 4.31 -66.28 -12.19
CA VAL A 316 5.18 -66.96 -11.22
C VAL A 316 4.56 -68.27 -10.75
N GLU A 317 3.25 -68.30 -10.51
CA GLU A 317 2.50 -69.53 -10.19
C GLU A 317 2.59 -70.56 -11.33
N TYR A 318 2.32 -70.13 -12.57
CA TYR A 318 2.46 -70.99 -13.75
C TYR A 318 3.89 -71.54 -13.91
N LYS A 319 4.92 -70.72 -13.72
CA LYS A 319 6.32 -71.14 -13.80
C LYS A 319 6.67 -72.15 -12.72
N SER A 320 6.12 -71.99 -11.52
CA SER A 320 6.28 -72.94 -10.41
C SER A 320 5.63 -74.29 -10.74
N LEU A 321 4.42 -74.28 -11.31
CA LEU A 321 3.74 -75.48 -11.81
C LEU A 321 4.55 -76.17 -12.91
N MET A 322 5.11 -75.42 -13.86
CA MET A 322 5.94 -76.00 -14.93
C MET A 322 7.23 -76.61 -14.40
N THR A 323 7.84 -75.99 -13.39
CA THR A 323 9.01 -76.55 -12.70
C THR A 323 8.64 -77.85 -11.99
N TYR A 324 7.48 -77.89 -11.33
CA TYR A 324 6.95 -79.09 -10.68
C TYR A 324 6.68 -80.22 -11.69
N ALA A 325 5.97 -79.93 -12.78
CA ALA A 325 5.71 -80.89 -13.85
C ALA A 325 7.01 -81.42 -14.48
N THR A 326 8.01 -80.56 -14.66
CA THR A 326 9.32 -80.97 -15.18
C THR A 326 10.02 -81.94 -14.23
N ARG A 327 9.94 -81.73 -12.91
CA ARG A 327 10.49 -82.66 -11.90
C ARG A 327 9.78 -84.02 -11.92
N LEU A 328 8.45 -84.02 -12.01
CA LEU A 328 7.67 -85.26 -12.12
C LEU A 328 8.03 -86.04 -13.39
N ALA A 329 8.23 -85.33 -14.51
CA ALA A 329 8.69 -85.95 -15.74
C ALA A 329 10.11 -86.53 -15.60
N GLN A 330 11.04 -85.80 -14.99
CA GLN A 330 12.39 -86.33 -14.71
C GLN A 330 12.35 -87.60 -13.83
N ASN A 331 11.43 -87.65 -12.87
CA ASN A 331 11.22 -88.80 -12.00
C ASN A 331 10.38 -89.92 -12.65
N ARG A 332 9.94 -89.76 -13.91
CA ARG A 332 9.03 -90.67 -14.63
C ARG A 332 7.72 -90.96 -13.89
N ASP A 333 7.24 -90.03 -13.07
CA ASP A 333 5.98 -90.17 -12.34
C ASP A 333 4.80 -89.77 -13.26
N VAL A 334 4.35 -90.74 -14.07
CA VAL A 334 3.25 -90.57 -15.02
C VAL A 334 1.92 -90.27 -14.31
N VAL A 335 1.70 -90.87 -13.13
CA VAL A 335 0.47 -90.69 -12.34
C VAL A 335 0.41 -89.27 -11.77
N GLY A 336 1.51 -88.81 -11.18
CA GLY A 336 1.65 -87.44 -10.69
C GLY A 336 1.52 -86.40 -11.80
N LEU A 337 2.10 -86.67 -12.99
CA LEU A 337 1.99 -85.77 -14.13
C LEU A 337 0.55 -85.65 -14.64
N LYS A 338 -0.16 -86.79 -14.72
CA LYS A 338 -1.58 -86.83 -15.08
C LYS A 338 -2.41 -86.04 -14.08
N GLN A 339 -2.23 -86.28 -12.78
CA GLN A 339 -2.99 -85.59 -11.75
C GLN A 339 -2.72 -84.08 -11.77
N ALA A 340 -1.48 -83.64 -11.96
CA ALA A 340 -1.13 -82.22 -12.07
C ALA A 340 -1.76 -81.55 -13.30
N SER A 341 -1.76 -82.25 -14.44
CA SER A 341 -2.39 -81.81 -15.69
C SER A 341 -3.91 -81.69 -15.52
N ASP A 342 -4.57 -82.76 -15.04
CA ASP A 342 -6.02 -82.82 -14.86
C ASP A 342 -6.49 -81.75 -13.86
N THR A 343 -5.77 -81.58 -12.74
CA THR A 343 -6.10 -80.56 -11.73
C THR A 343 -6.01 -79.14 -12.28
N GLN A 344 -4.97 -78.83 -13.06
CA GLN A 344 -4.82 -77.49 -13.66
C GLN A 344 -5.90 -77.21 -14.71
N VAL A 345 -6.15 -78.18 -15.60
CA VAL A 345 -7.15 -78.03 -16.67
C VAL A 345 -8.55 -77.95 -16.08
N GLU A 346 -8.89 -78.77 -15.09
CA GLU A 346 -10.19 -78.71 -14.43
C GLU A 346 -10.38 -77.37 -13.69
N GLY A 347 -9.34 -76.88 -12.99
CA GLY A 347 -9.35 -75.56 -12.37
C GLY A 347 -9.57 -74.43 -13.37
N PHE A 348 -8.87 -74.46 -14.51
CA PHE A 348 -9.06 -73.51 -15.60
C PHE A 348 -10.47 -73.59 -16.19
N MET A 349 -10.97 -74.80 -16.47
CA MET A 349 -12.30 -75.01 -17.06
C MET A 349 -13.42 -74.56 -16.12
N ARG A 350 -13.24 -74.69 -14.80
CA ARG A 350 -14.16 -74.11 -13.81
C ARG A 350 -14.22 -72.59 -13.93
N GLN A 351 -13.07 -71.91 -13.99
CA GLN A 351 -13.03 -70.45 -14.15
C GLN A 351 -13.59 -70.01 -15.51
N TRP A 352 -13.22 -70.71 -16.58
CA TRP A 352 -13.71 -70.47 -17.94
C TRP A 352 -15.24 -70.57 -18.01
N ASN A 353 -15.83 -71.60 -17.43
CA ASN A 353 -17.28 -71.81 -17.54
C ASN A 353 -18.11 -70.87 -16.67
N HIS A 354 -17.56 -70.37 -15.56
CA HIS A 354 -18.33 -69.62 -14.55
C HIS A 354 -18.00 -68.12 -14.50
N SER A 355 -16.91 -67.66 -15.14
CA SER A 355 -16.51 -66.25 -15.14
C SER A 355 -16.36 -65.73 -16.56
N GLN A 356 -17.31 -64.87 -16.96
CA GLN A 356 -17.24 -64.15 -18.23
C GLN A 356 -16.06 -63.16 -18.25
N ALA A 357 -15.78 -62.50 -17.12
CA ALA A 357 -14.63 -61.61 -16.98
C ALA A 357 -13.30 -62.35 -17.21
N PHE A 358 -13.17 -63.59 -16.71
CA PHE A 358 -11.97 -64.41 -16.93
C PHE A 358 -11.79 -64.80 -18.39
N LYS A 359 -12.89 -65.15 -19.09
CA LYS A 359 -12.87 -65.46 -20.52
C LYS A 359 -12.41 -64.27 -21.36
N GLU A 360 -13.05 -63.11 -21.14
CA GLU A 360 -12.76 -61.88 -21.87
C GLU A 360 -11.30 -61.46 -21.66
N ASP A 361 -10.84 -61.51 -20.41
CA ASP A 361 -9.47 -61.20 -20.06
C ASP A 361 -8.45 -62.15 -20.71
N TYR A 362 -8.68 -63.47 -20.65
CA TYR A 362 -7.79 -64.45 -21.27
C TYR A 362 -7.72 -64.30 -22.81
N GLU A 363 -8.85 -64.05 -23.47
CA GLU A 363 -8.89 -63.75 -24.91
C GLU A 363 -8.18 -62.43 -25.24
N GLN A 364 -8.34 -61.40 -24.40
CA GLN A 364 -7.67 -60.12 -24.58
C GLN A 364 -6.14 -60.25 -24.47
N ARG A 365 -5.65 -61.05 -23.51
CA ARG A 365 -4.22 -61.40 -23.38
C ARG A 365 -3.69 -62.14 -24.61
N LYS A 366 -4.48 -63.07 -25.14
CA LYS A 366 -4.13 -63.83 -26.35
C LYS A 366 -3.98 -62.91 -27.57
N MET A 367 -4.90 -61.96 -27.72
CA MET A 367 -4.89 -60.99 -28.82
C MET A 367 -3.70 -60.04 -28.75
N GLN A 368 -3.42 -59.45 -27.59
CA GLN A 368 -2.28 -58.54 -27.39
C GLN A 368 -0.92 -59.21 -27.63
N SER A 369 -0.79 -60.49 -27.29
CA SER A 369 0.42 -61.28 -27.56
C SER A 369 0.64 -61.58 -29.04
N ALA A 370 -0.42 -61.61 -29.86
CA ALA A 370 -0.31 -61.87 -31.30
C ALA A 370 0.14 -60.63 -32.08
N THR A 371 -0.16 -59.43 -31.59
CA THR A 371 0.22 -58.15 -32.19
C THR A 371 1.63 -57.65 -31.79
N ALA A 372 2.25 -58.23 -30.76
CA ALA A 372 3.59 -57.87 -30.30
C ALA A 372 4.74 -58.67 -30.99
N LYS A 373 4.43 -59.48 -32.01
CA LYS A 373 5.40 -60.15 -32.90
C LYS A 373 5.41 -59.46 -34.24
#